data_AF-D1BTP2-F1
#
_entry.id   AF-D1BTP2-F1
#
_cell.length_a   1.000
_cell.length_b   1.000
_cell.length_c   1.000
_cell.angle_alpha   90.00
_cell.angle_beta   90.00
_cell.angle_gamma   90.00
#
_symmetry.space_group_name_H-M   'P 1'
#
loop_
_entity.id
_entity.type
_entity.pdbx_description
1 polymer ?
#
loop_
_entity_poly.entity_id
_entity_poly.type
_entity_poly.pdbx_seq_one_letter_code
_entity_poly.pdbx_strand_id
1 'polypeptide(L)'
;MHAIGVDIGGTKIAIGVVDTDGRILAQVRVETNPDDVGSIDRAIADACNALAKEHEVGAIGVAAAGFVSSDRTTMAFAPNIAWRDYPLGTRIAALVDLDVPVVVENDANAAGWAEFRFGAGRDAADMLMLTIGTGLGGAVVVDGNLVRGRWGVAAEVGHMRVVPGGHYCGCGHEGCWEQYASGSALVRDAKAAVVALPHKAGRLLELAGGDRKKLKGPHVTQAAQEGDELAVALVAKLGRWIGEGAASVAALLDPELIVVGGGVAAAGDLLLLPAREGFESQLSALGHRPVARIELAEQGNEAGIVGAADLARR
;
A
#
# COMPACT_ATOMS: atom_id res chain seq x y z
N MET A 1 16.81 21.33 2.51
CA MET A 1 16.67 20.79 3.88
C MET A 1 16.11 19.37 3.79
N HIS A 2 16.50 18.50 4.71
CA HIS A 2 15.94 17.14 4.79
C HIS A 2 14.49 17.21 5.30
N ALA A 3 13.75 16.13 5.17
CA ALA A 3 12.44 15.99 5.80
C ALA A 3 12.37 14.69 6.60
N ILE A 4 11.54 14.67 7.64
CA ILE A 4 11.24 13.42 8.35
C ILE A 4 10.01 12.79 7.70
N GLY A 5 10.12 11.52 7.34
CA GLY A 5 8.98 10.68 6.99
C GLY A 5 8.59 9.81 8.17
N VAL A 6 7.30 9.69 8.42
CA VAL A 6 6.70 8.81 9.43
C VAL A 6 5.75 7.89 8.69
N ASP A 7 5.90 6.57 8.85
CA ASP A 7 4.97 5.56 8.34
C ASP A 7 4.33 4.82 9.52
N ILE A 8 3.02 5.02 9.68
CA ILE A 8 2.23 4.45 10.77
C ILE A 8 1.58 3.15 10.28
N GLY A 9 2.29 2.05 10.49
CA GLY A 9 1.73 0.71 10.32
C GLY A 9 0.87 0.27 11.51
N GLY A 10 0.14 -0.84 11.36
CA GLY A 10 -0.76 -1.34 12.41
C GLY A 10 -0.10 -1.89 13.69
N THR A 11 1.23 -2.06 13.71
CA THR A 11 1.96 -2.57 14.89
C THR A 11 3.25 -1.82 15.21
N LYS A 12 3.75 -1.03 14.26
CA LYS A 12 5.04 -0.33 14.35
C LYS A 12 4.94 0.98 13.58
N ILE A 13 5.59 2.00 14.11
CA ILE A 13 5.84 3.25 13.40
C ILE A 13 7.30 3.24 12.95
N ALA A 14 7.53 3.47 11.67
CA ALA A 14 8.85 3.66 11.13
C ALA A 14 9.06 5.15 10.84
N ILE A 15 10.17 5.72 11.30
CA ILE A 15 10.42 7.16 11.23
C ILE A 15 11.84 7.35 10.70
N GLY A 16 12.02 8.19 9.69
CA GLY A 16 13.35 8.39 9.12
C GLY A 16 13.56 9.78 8.53
N VAL A 17 14.82 10.22 8.56
CA VAL A 17 15.28 11.44 7.88
C VAL A 17 15.57 11.10 6.43
N VAL A 18 14.94 11.81 5.51
CA VAL A 18 15.03 11.58 4.07
C VAL A 18 15.62 12.81 3.38
N ASP A 19 16.64 12.60 2.55
CA ASP A 19 17.22 13.67 1.73
C ASP A 19 16.35 14.01 0.50
N THR A 20 16.83 14.93 -0.35
CA THR A 20 16.11 15.38 -1.55
C THR A 20 16.09 14.35 -2.68
N ASP A 21 16.97 13.35 -2.62
CA ASP A 21 17.08 12.27 -3.60
C ASP A 21 16.30 11.01 -3.15
N GLY A 22 15.56 11.11 -2.04
CA GLY A 22 14.76 10.03 -1.49
C GLY A 22 15.55 9.03 -0.64
N ARG A 23 16.81 9.33 -0.28
CA ARG A 23 17.63 8.42 0.54
C ARG A 23 17.35 8.63 2.03
N ILE A 24 17.21 7.53 2.75
CA ILE A 24 17.07 7.54 4.21
C ILE A 24 18.46 7.66 4.84
N LEU A 25 18.68 8.74 5.59
CA LEU A 25 19.95 9.04 6.28
C LEU A 25 20.01 8.45 7.69
N ALA A 26 18.85 8.41 8.36
CA ALA A 26 18.69 7.86 9.70
C ALA A 26 17.27 7.31 9.83
N GLN A 27 17.10 6.23 10.60
CA GLN A 27 15.81 5.60 10.81
C GLN A 27 15.70 5.04 12.24
N VAL A 28 14.52 5.20 12.82
CA VAL A 28 14.13 4.56 14.08
C VAL A 28 12.77 3.86 13.91
N ARG A 29 12.50 2.89 14.78
CA ARG A 29 11.21 2.19 14.85
C ARG A 29 10.67 2.25 16.26
N VAL A 30 9.40 2.59 16.38
CA VAL A 30 8.69 2.69 17.66
C VAL A 30 7.51 1.73 17.66
N GLU A 31 7.30 1.03 18.78
CA GLU A 31 6.12 0.17 18.94
C GLU A 31 4.88 1.03 19.17
N THR A 32 3.80 0.72 18.47
CA THR A 32 2.49 1.36 18.71
C THR A 32 1.67 0.56 19.70
N ASN A 33 1.01 1.26 20.61
CA ASN A 33 -0.20 0.75 21.25
C ASN A 33 -1.43 1.40 20.58
N PRO A 34 -2.18 0.68 19.71
CA PRO A 34 -3.34 1.23 19.00
C PRO A 34 -4.45 1.73 19.92
N ASP A 35 -4.51 1.23 21.16
CA ASP A 35 -5.54 1.57 22.15
C ASP A 35 -5.25 2.87 22.91
N ASP A 36 -4.03 3.41 22.81
CA ASP A 36 -3.64 4.71 23.39
C ASP A 36 -3.19 5.67 22.28
N VAL A 37 -4.18 6.29 21.63
CA VAL A 37 -3.98 7.25 20.55
C VAL A 37 -3.03 8.41 20.95
N GLY A 38 -3.09 8.88 22.20
CA GLY A 38 -2.21 9.96 22.67
C GLY A 38 -0.74 9.52 22.81
N SER A 39 -0.50 8.22 23.04
CA SER A 39 0.87 7.67 23.04
C SER A 39 1.49 7.68 21.65
N ILE A 40 0.69 7.51 20.59
CA ILE A 40 1.16 7.54 19.20
C ILE A 40 1.70 8.93 18.86
N ASP A 41 0.96 10.00 19.18
CA ASP A 41 1.41 11.37 18.91
C ASP A 41 2.76 11.66 19.59
N ARG A 42 2.88 11.31 20.89
CA ARG A 42 4.10 11.54 21.68
C ARG A 42 5.27 10.72 21.16
N ALA A 43 5.06 9.45 20.86
CA ALA A 43 6.07 8.57 20.29
C ALA A 43 6.64 9.12 18.97
N ILE A 44 5.77 9.63 18.09
CA ILE A 44 6.19 10.26 16.84
C ILE A 44 6.99 11.54 17.13
N ALA A 45 6.46 12.42 17.98
CA ALA A 45 7.11 13.69 18.29
C ALA A 45 8.48 13.50 18.95
N ASP A 46 8.60 12.60 19.93
CA ASP A 46 9.85 12.29 20.61
C ASP A 46 10.92 11.78 19.63
N ALA A 47 10.53 10.88 18.72
CA ALA A 47 11.41 10.38 17.67
C ALA A 47 11.82 11.48 16.68
N CYS A 48 10.90 12.36 16.29
CA CYS A 48 11.20 13.48 15.41
C CYS A 48 12.18 14.46 16.06
N ASN A 49 11.95 14.81 17.33
CA ASN A 49 12.82 15.69 18.12
C ASN A 49 14.21 15.08 18.31
N ALA A 50 14.32 13.76 18.48
CA ALA A 50 15.60 13.07 18.55
C ALA A 50 16.37 13.17 17.23
N LEU A 51 15.72 12.88 16.10
CA LEU A 51 16.36 12.94 14.78
C LEU A 51 16.77 14.37 14.38
N ALA A 52 15.98 15.37 14.75
CA ALA A 52 16.26 16.77 14.41
C ALA A 52 17.42 17.39 15.21
N LYS A 53 17.92 16.73 16.26
CA LYS A 53 19.17 17.14 16.94
C LYS A 53 20.41 16.91 16.08
N GLU A 54 20.35 15.92 15.19
CA GLU A 54 21.49 15.50 14.36
C GLU A 54 21.35 15.92 12.89
N HIS A 55 20.16 16.38 12.49
CA HIS A 55 19.84 16.71 11.10
C HIS A 55 19.03 17.99 10.98
N GLU A 56 19.36 18.81 9.98
CA GLU A 56 18.55 19.99 9.62
C GLU A 56 17.29 19.56 8.87
N VAL A 57 16.16 19.59 9.57
CA VAL A 57 14.85 19.16 9.08
C VAL A 57 14.00 20.38 8.76
N GLY A 58 13.44 20.41 7.55
CA GLY A 58 12.58 21.50 7.08
C GLY A 58 11.09 21.16 7.01
N ALA A 59 10.71 19.89 7.20
CA ALA A 59 9.31 19.43 7.15
C ALA A 59 9.16 18.02 7.76
N ILE A 60 7.94 17.68 8.19
CA ILE A 60 7.56 16.34 8.65
C ILE A 60 6.35 15.86 7.84
N GLY A 61 6.46 14.67 7.26
CA GLY A 61 5.37 13.99 6.58
C GLY A 61 4.96 12.74 7.31
N VAL A 62 3.66 12.51 7.44
CA VAL A 62 3.08 11.38 8.16
C VAL A 62 2.18 10.57 7.24
N ALA A 63 2.63 9.39 6.82
CA ALA A 63 1.83 8.38 6.15
C ALA A 63 1.03 7.57 7.19
N ALA A 64 -0.29 7.49 6.98
CA ALA A 64 -1.19 6.78 7.87
C ALA A 64 -2.26 6.02 7.08
N ALA A 65 -2.51 4.78 7.49
CA ALA A 65 -3.57 3.96 6.91
C ALA A 65 -4.96 4.50 7.26
N GLY A 66 -5.68 5.00 6.27
CA GLY A 66 -7.03 5.52 6.42
C GLY A 66 -7.35 6.67 5.47
N PHE A 67 -8.49 7.30 5.73
CA PHE A 67 -8.98 8.45 4.98
C PHE A 67 -8.42 9.73 5.58
N VAL A 68 -7.56 10.40 4.81
CA VAL A 68 -7.01 11.70 5.16
C VAL A 68 -7.87 12.78 4.52
N SER A 69 -8.22 13.79 5.31
CA SER A 69 -9.03 14.90 4.83
C SER A 69 -8.24 15.78 3.86
N SER A 70 -8.94 16.60 3.06
CA SER A 70 -8.30 17.52 2.11
C SER A 70 -7.38 18.56 2.74
N ASP A 71 -7.48 18.80 4.06
CA ASP A 71 -6.56 19.68 4.80
C ASP A 71 -5.16 19.09 4.99
N ARG A 72 -4.96 17.80 4.70
CA ARG A 72 -3.71 17.05 4.91
C ARG A 72 -3.19 17.16 6.35
N THR A 73 -4.09 17.27 7.32
CA THR A 73 -3.76 17.26 8.75
C THR A 73 -4.69 16.38 9.58
N THR A 74 -5.89 16.11 9.06
CA THR A 74 -6.94 15.40 9.78
C THR A 74 -7.13 13.97 9.24
N MET A 75 -7.09 12.99 10.14
CA MET A 75 -7.52 11.62 9.87
C MET A 75 -9.04 11.54 10.02
N ALA A 76 -9.77 11.62 8.90
CA ALA A 76 -11.23 11.50 8.90
C ALA A 76 -11.66 10.12 9.43
N PHE A 77 -10.96 9.06 9.01
CA PHE A 77 -11.24 7.70 9.44
C PHE A 77 -9.98 6.84 9.35
N ALA A 78 -9.75 5.98 10.34
CA ALA A 78 -8.78 4.88 10.25
C ALA A 78 -9.42 3.53 10.61
N PRO A 79 -9.12 2.45 9.88
CA PRO A 79 -9.73 1.15 10.12
C PRO A 79 -9.16 0.46 11.38
N ASN A 80 -7.86 0.63 11.64
CA ASN A 80 -7.13 -0.13 12.67
C ASN A 80 -6.76 0.70 13.91
N ILE A 81 -6.92 2.02 13.85
CA ILE A 81 -6.66 2.95 14.95
C ILE A 81 -7.96 3.73 15.19
N ALA A 82 -8.27 4.03 16.45
CA ALA A 82 -9.50 4.70 16.85
C ALA A 82 -9.54 6.21 16.49
N TRP A 83 -9.09 6.58 15.29
CA TRP A 83 -9.13 7.93 14.75
C TRP A 83 -10.44 8.20 14.01
N ARG A 84 -11.16 9.21 14.46
CA ARG A 84 -12.38 9.75 13.84
C ARG A 84 -12.28 11.27 13.90
N ASP A 85 -12.21 11.92 12.75
CA ASP A 85 -11.94 13.36 12.62
C ASP A 85 -10.78 13.83 13.50
N TYR A 86 -9.71 13.02 13.53
CA TYR A 86 -8.61 13.19 14.47
C TYR A 86 -7.54 14.13 13.90
N PRO A 87 -7.19 15.25 14.57
CA PRO A 87 -6.27 16.26 14.03
C PRO A 87 -4.80 15.85 14.22
N LEU A 88 -4.39 14.74 13.59
CA LEU A 88 -3.07 14.12 13.76
C LEU A 88 -1.91 15.10 13.49
N GLY A 89 -1.98 15.83 12.37
CA GLY A 89 -0.92 16.76 11.97
C GLY A 89 -0.73 17.90 12.97
N THR A 90 -1.83 18.52 13.41
CA THR A 90 -1.80 19.60 14.42
C THR A 90 -1.30 19.11 15.77
N ARG A 91 -1.66 17.88 16.16
CA ARG A 91 -1.24 17.30 17.44
C ARG A 91 0.25 16.97 17.46
N ILE A 92 0.78 16.42 16.37
CA ILE A 92 2.22 16.20 16.22
C ILE A 92 2.95 17.55 16.18
N ALA A 93 2.46 18.52 15.40
CA ALA A 93 3.04 19.86 15.31
C ALA A 93 3.15 20.56 16.68
N ALA A 94 2.18 20.36 17.57
CA ALA A 94 2.19 20.93 18.91
C ALA A 94 3.19 20.27 19.89
N LEU A 95 3.69 19.07 19.56
CA LEU A 95 4.60 18.28 20.40
C LEU A 95 6.04 18.26 19.89
N VAL A 96 6.27 18.61 18.62
CA VAL A 96 7.63 18.72 18.07
C VAL A 96 8.23 20.07 18.41
N ASP A 97 9.50 20.08 18.80
CA ASP A 97 10.27 21.28 19.14
C ASP A 97 10.86 21.93 17.86
N LEU A 98 10.06 21.96 16.78
CA LEU A 98 10.46 22.42 15.45
C LEU A 98 9.37 23.32 14.86
N ASP A 99 9.77 24.48 14.34
CA ASP A 99 8.88 25.37 13.58
C ASP A 99 8.87 24.96 12.10
N VAL A 100 8.28 23.80 11.80
CA VAL A 100 8.24 23.19 10.47
C VAL A 100 6.83 22.68 10.13
N PRO A 101 6.44 22.65 8.84
CA PRO A 101 5.17 22.08 8.44
C PRO A 101 5.10 20.58 8.78
N VAL A 102 3.93 20.16 9.28
CA VAL A 102 3.56 18.76 9.49
C VAL A 102 2.37 18.44 8.59
N VAL A 103 2.57 17.54 7.62
CA VAL A 103 1.50 17.08 6.72
C VAL A 103 1.22 15.61 6.95
N VAL A 104 -0.04 15.23 6.74
CA VAL A 104 -0.55 13.87 6.84
C VAL A 104 -0.99 13.41 5.46
N GLU A 105 -0.70 12.17 5.13
CA GLU A 105 -1.03 11.51 3.88
C GLU A 105 -1.52 10.10 4.12
N ASN A 106 -2.34 9.63 3.18
CA ASN A 106 -2.68 8.22 3.12
C ASN A 106 -1.40 7.38 2.82
N ASP A 107 -1.30 6.20 3.42
CA ASP A 107 -0.14 5.31 3.31
C ASP A 107 0.12 4.84 1.87
N ALA A 108 -0.93 4.42 1.15
CA ALA A 108 -0.83 4.04 -0.26
C ALA A 108 -0.42 5.23 -1.14
N ASN A 109 -0.98 6.42 -0.88
CA ASN A 109 -0.58 7.66 -1.54
C ASN A 109 0.91 7.98 -1.32
N ALA A 110 1.40 7.88 -0.08
CA ALA A 110 2.81 8.10 0.21
C ALA A 110 3.68 7.06 -0.51
N ALA A 111 3.36 5.77 -0.41
CA ALA A 111 4.12 4.72 -1.08
C ALA A 111 4.14 4.89 -2.61
N GLY A 112 2.98 5.16 -3.22
CA GLY A 112 2.87 5.43 -4.65
C GLY A 112 3.63 6.68 -5.06
N TRP A 113 3.64 7.71 -4.22
CA TRP A 113 4.43 8.91 -4.48
C TRP A 113 5.95 8.65 -4.44
N ALA A 114 6.41 7.80 -3.52
CA ALA A 114 7.81 7.38 -3.50
C ALA A 114 8.21 6.62 -4.77
N GLU A 115 7.37 5.69 -5.23
CA GLU A 115 7.60 4.97 -6.49
C GLU A 115 7.60 5.91 -7.70
N PHE A 116 6.68 6.87 -7.73
CA PHE A 116 6.60 7.87 -8.78
C PHE A 116 7.86 8.73 -8.83
N ARG A 117 8.37 9.19 -7.67
CA ARG A 117 9.51 10.12 -7.63
C ARG A 117 10.87 9.44 -7.73
N PHE A 118 11.01 8.25 -7.14
CA PHE A 118 12.32 7.67 -6.86
C PHE A 118 12.41 6.18 -7.23
N GLY A 119 11.30 5.54 -7.64
CA GLY A 119 11.25 4.11 -7.95
C GLY A 119 10.86 3.84 -9.39
N ALA A 120 9.98 2.85 -9.58
CA ALA A 120 9.56 2.34 -10.89
C ALA A 120 8.90 3.39 -11.79
N GLY A 121 8.35 4.46 -11.19
CA GLY A 121 7.58 5.50 -11.88
C GLY A 121 8.36 6.76 -12.24
N ARG A 122 9.67 6.83 -12.00
CA ARG A 122 10.46 8.08 -12.19
C ARG A 122 10.42 8.69 -13.59
N ASP A 123 10.16 7.87 -14.60
CA ASP A 123 10.08 8.28 -16.01
C ASP A 123 8.62 8.37 -16.51
N ALA A 124 7.63 8.22 -15.63
CA ALA A 124 6.21 8.31 -15.94
C ALA A 124 5.63 9.69 -15.59
N ALA A 125 4.53 10.06 -16.23
CA ALA A 125 3.67 11.19 -15.88
C ALA A 125 2.34 10.71 -15.27
N ASP A 126 1.79 9.60 -15.78
CA ASP A 126 0.50 9.05 -15.37
C ASP A 126 0.69 7.63 -14.82
N MET A 127 0.42 7.45 -13.53
CA MET A 127 0.73 6.21 -12.83
C MET A 127 -0.39 5.78 -11.88
N LEU A 128 -0.70 4.48 -11.90
CA LEU A 128 -1.50 3.82 -10.88
C LEU A 128 -0.58 2.96 -10.00
N MET A 129 -0.48 3.28 -8.71
CA MET A 129 0.10 2.38 -7.73
C MET A 129 -0.99 1.48 -7.14
N LEU A 130 -0.70 0.19 -6.99
CA LEU A 130 -1.50 -0.78 -6.26
C LEU A 130 -0.66 -1.35 -5.10
N THR A 131 -1.06 -1.04 -3.86
CA THR A 131 -0.39 -1.57 -2.66
C THR A 131 -1.13 -2.78 -2.13
N ILE A 132 -0.53 -3.96 -2.28
CA ILE A 132 -1.20 -5.23 -1.97
C ILE A 132 -0.66 -5.82 -0.67
N GLY A 133 -1.38 -5.55 0.41
CA GLY A 133 -1.06 -6.00 1.76
C GLY A 133 -2.20 -6.84 2.34
N THR A 134 -2.64 -6.50 3.56
CA THR A 134 -3.87 -7.09 4.14
C THR A 134 -5.08 -6.78 3.24
N GLY A 135 -5.16 -5.56 2.73
CA GLY A 135 -6.14 -5.12 1.73
C GLY A 135 -5.49 -4.71 0.41
N LEU A 136 -6.19 -3.89 -0.37
CA LEU A 136 -5.70 -3.28 -1.61
C LEU A 136 -5.82 -1.76 -1.50
N GLY A 137 -4.69 -1.07 -1.42
CA GLY A 137 -4.63 0.39 -1.49
C GLY A 137 -4.27 0.86 -2.91
N GLY A 138 -4.54 2.14 -3.19
CA GLY A 138 -4.22 2.76 -4.46
C GLY A 138 -3.58 4.13 -4.29
N ALA A 139 -2.75 4.51 -5.26
CA ALA A 139 -2.36 5.90 -5.48
C ALA A 139 -2.46 6.21 -6.96
N VAL A 140 -2.93 7.40 -7.29
CA VAL A 140 -3.08 7.85 -8.68
C VAL A 140 -2.26 9.11 -8.87
N VAL A 141 -1.38 9.10 -9.86
CA VAL A 141 -0.66 10.28 -10.34
C VAL A 141 -1.14 10.59 -11.74
N VAL A 142 -1.53 11.85 -11.99
CA VAL A 142 -1.95 12.35 -13.30
C VAL A 142 -1.18 13.63 -13.60
N ASP A 143 -0.59 13.73 -14.78
CA ASP A 143 0.28 14.86 -15.18
C ASP A 143 1.36 15.18 -14.12
N GLY A 144 1.93 14.13 -13.51
CA GLY A 144 2.92 14.25 -12.44
C GLY A 144 2.40 14.78 -11.10
N ASN A 145 1.09 14.84 -10.90
CA ASN A 145 0.44 15.30 -9.68
C ASN A 145 -0.33 14.17 -9.00
N LEU A 146 -0.10 13.99 -7.70
CA LEU A 146 -0.85 13.03 -6.88
C LEU A 146 -2.32 13.46 -6.74
N VAL A 147 -3.24 12.59 -7.16
CA VAL A 147 -4.68 12.81 -7.13
C VAL A 147 -5.24 12.44 -5.76
N ARG A 148 -5.69 13.44 -5.01
CA ARG A 148 -6.37 13.26 -3.70
C ARG A 148 -7.88 13.49 -3.76
N GLY A 149 -8.38 14.03 -4.87
CA GLY A 149 -9.78 14.42 -5.03
C GLY A 149 -10.18 15.60 -4.15
N ARG A 150 -11.46 15.99 -4.24
CA ARG A 150 -11.98 17.19 -3.56
C ARG A 150 -11.94 17.14 -2.04
N TRP A 151 -12.05 15.93 -1.48
CA TRP A 151 -12.21 15.67 -0.05
C TRP A 151 -11.03 14.90 0.57
N GLY A 152 -9.97 14.64 -0.20
CA GLY A 152 -8.76 13.93 0.27
C GLY A 152 -8.77 12.41 0.14
N VAL A 153 -9.90 11.82 -0.27
CA VAL A 153 -10.16 10.36 -0.28
C VAL A 153 -10.22 9.72 -1.67
N ALA A 154 -9.57 10.31 -2.68
CA ALA A 154 -9.43 9.65 -3.98
C ALA A 154 -8.50 8.43 -3.91
N ALA A 155 -8.50 7.64 -4.98
CA ALA A 155 -7.66 6.44 -5.16
C ALA A 155 -7.97 5.26 -4.22
N GLU A 156 -9.15 5.23 -3.60
CA GLU A 156 -9.70 4.08 -2.86
C GLU A 156 -10.17 2.93 -3.79
N VAL A 157 -9.30 2.52 -4.72
CA VAL A 157 -9.58 1.52 -5.77
C VAL A 157 -9.93 0.15 -5.20
N GLY A 158 -9.40 -0.19 -4.02
CA GLY A 158 -9.73 -1.42 -3.31
C GLY A 158 -11.23 -1.59 -3.02
N HIS A 159 -11.97 -0.49 -2.94
CA HIS A 159 -13.40 -0.49 -2.67
C HIS A 159 -14.29 -0.41 -3.93
N MET A 160 -13.71 -0.36 -5.13
CA MET A 160 -14.46 -0.53 -6.37
C MET A 160 -15.18 -1.87 -6.35
N ARG A 161 -16.49 -1.86 -6.63
CA ARG A 161 -17.29 -3.09 -6.66
C ARG A 161 -17.10 -3.82 -7.99
N VAL A 162 -16.31 -4.89 -7.96
CA VAL A 162 -15.98 -5.72 -9.12
C VAL A 162 -16.86 -6.96 -9.24
N VAL A 163 -17.46 -7.42 -8.14
CA VAL A 163 -18.39 -8.58 -8.15
C VAL A 163 -19.67 -8.22 -7.37
N PRO A 164 -20.76 -7.81 -8.04
CA PRO A 164 -22.04 -7.58 -7.37
C PRO A 164 -22.50 -8.81 -6.57
N GLY A 165 -22.88 -8.61 -5.29
CA GLY A 165 -23.26 -9.71 -4.39
C GLY A 165 -22.10 -10.62 -3.96
N GLY A 166 -20.87 -10.13 -4.08
CA GLY A 166 -19.65 -10.87 -3.77
C GLY A 166 -19.34 -10.96 -2.27
N HIS A 167 -18.07 -11.13 -1.95
CA HIS A 167 -17.62 -11.20 -0.55
C HIS A 167 -17.88 -9.90 0.23
N TYR A 168 -18.31 -10.03 1.48
CA TYR A 168 -18.38 -8.92 2.42
C TYR A 168 -17.02 -8.25 2.59
N CYS A 169 -17.05 -6.92 2.61
CA CYS A 169 -15.90 -6.05 2.76
C CYS A 169 -15.94 -5.34 4.11
N GLY A 170 -14.77 -5.05 4.69
CA GLY A 170 -14.65 -4.30 5.93
C GLY A 170 -15.22 -2.88 5.86
N CYS A 171 -15.36 -2.32 4.64
CA CYS A 171 -15.98 -1.01 4.44
C CYS A 171 -17.52 -1.01 4.58
N GLY A 172 -18.15 -2.18 4.77
CA GLY A 172 -19.61 -2.31 4.90
C GLY A 172 -20.35 -2.62 3.59
N HIS A 173 -19.62 -2.82 2.49
CA HIS A 173 -20.18 -3.26 1.20
C HIS A 173 -19.85 -4.72 0.89
N GLU A 174 -20.28 -5.17 -0.29
CA GLU A 174 -19.99 -6.49 -0.84
C GLU A 174 -19.34 -6.35 -2.22
N GLY A 175 -18.39 -7.23 -2.52
CA GLY A 175 -17.83 -7.32 -3.87
C GLY A 175 -16.72 -6.34 -4.20
N CYS A 176 -16.15 -5.67 -3.20
CA CYS A 176 -15.01 -4.77 -3.37
C CYS A 176 -13.80 -5.52 -3.95
N TRP A 177 -13.02 -4.84 -4.79
CA TRP A 177 -11.85 -5.41 -5.47
C TRP A 177 -10.82 -5.98 -4.50
N GLU A 178 -10.60 -5.34 -3.35
CA GLU A 178 -9.69 -5.85 -2.32
C GLU A 178 -10.06 -7.26 -1.82
N GLN A 179 -11.34 -7.65 -1.90
CA GLN A 179 -11.77 -8.97 -1.46
C GLN A 179 -11.30 -10.08 -2.39
N TYR A 180 -10.75 -9.72 -3.55
CA TYR A 180 -10.22 -10.65 -4.55
C TYR A 180 -8.74 -10.41 -4.86
N ALA A 181 -8.27 -9.16 -4.77
CA ALA A 181 -6.91 -8.73 -5.08
C ALA A 181 -6.12 -8.25 -3.84
N SER A 182 -6.12 -9.03 -2.76
CA SER A 182 -5.36 -8.73 -1.54
C SER A 182 -4.64 -9.95 -0.97
N GLY A 183 -3.70 -9.73 -0.04
CA GLY A 183 -3.10 -10.80 0.75
C GLY A 183 -4.12 -11.55 1.61
N SER A 184 -5.15 -10.87 2.12
CA SER A 184 -6.26 -11.54 2.83
C SER A 184 -7.07 -12.45 1.91
N ALA A 185 -7.31 -12.02 0.67
CA ALA A 185 -7.96 -12.84 -0.34
C ALA A 185 -7.14 -14.09 -0.67
N LEU A 186 -5.83 -13.93 -0.88
CA LEU A 186 -4.91 -15.04 -1.13
C LEU A 186 -4.92 -16.07 0.02
N VAL A 187 -4.86 -15.61 1.28
CA VAL A 187 -4.87 -16.48 2.45
C VAL A 187 -6.20 -17.21 2.60
N ARG A 188 -7.33 -16.51 2.39
CA ARG A 188 -8.66 -17.10 2.43
C ARG A 188 -8.81 -18.21 1.38
N ASP A 189 -8.41 -17.93 0.15
CA ASP A 189 -8.50 -18.86 -0.96
C ASP A 189 -7.58 -20.08 -0.75
N ALA A 190 -6.37 -19.86 -0.24
CA ALA A 190 -5.45 -20.94 0.10
C ALA A 190 -6.00 -21.83 1.22
N LYS A 191 -6.56 -21.24 2.29
CA LYS A 191 -7.22 -21.99 3.37
C LYS A 191 -8.40 -22.83 2.86
N ALA A 192 -9.19 -22.31 1.93
CA ALA A 192 -10.27 -23.06 1.29
C ALA A 192 -9.73 -24.19 0.40
N ALA A 193 -8.69 -23.91 -0.40
CA ALA A 193 -8.08 -24.88 -1.29
C ALA A 193 -7.44 -26.07 -0.56
N VAL A 194 -6.80 -25.83 0.59
CA VAL A 194 -6.26 -26.89 1.46
C VAL A 194 -7.36 -27.89 1.88
N VAL A 195 -8.60 -27.43 2.06
CA VAL A 195 -9.74 -28.30 2.42
C VAL A 195 -10.30 -29.03 1.21
N ALA A 196 -10.44 -28.33 0.09
CA ALA A 196 -11.03 -28.88 -1.13
C ALA A 196 -10.09 -29.87 -1.85
N LEU A 197 -8.78 -29.63 -1.78
CA LEU A 197 -7.73 -30.34 -2.53
C LEU A 197 -6.60 -30.82 -1.60
N PRO A 198 -6.87 -31.62 -0.55
CA PRO A 198 -5.87 -31.99 0.45
C PRO A 198 -4.67 -32.73 -0.15
N HIS A 199 -4.88 -33.50 -1.22
CA HIS A 199 -3.83 -34.23 -1.94
C HIS A 199 -2.83 -33.32 -2.68
N LYS A 200 -3.17 -32.04 -2.91
CA LYS A 200 -2.30 -31.04 -3.55
C LYS A 200 -1.74 -30.01 -2.57
N ALA A 201 -2.08 -30.11 -1.29
CA ALA A 201 -1.82 -29.07 -0.29
C ALA A 201 -0.66 -29.38 0.66
N GLY A 202 0.11 -30.45 0.37
CA GLY A 202 1.14 -30.97 1.26
C GLY A 202 2.16 -29.90 1.65
N ARG A 203 2.72 -29.18 0.67
CA ARG A 203 3.75 -28.18 0.92
C ARG A 203 3.23 -26.96 1.67
N LEU A 204 2.04 -26.47 1.30
CA LEU A 204 1.37 -25.37 2.00
C LEU A 204 1.12 -25.69 3.49
N LEU A 205 0.70 -26.92 3.78
CA LEU A 205 0.49 -27.38 5.15
C LEU A 205 1.81 -27.51 5.91
N GLU A 206 2.86 -28.05 5.28
CA GLU A 206 4.18 -28.17 5.86
C GLU A 206 4.73 -26.80 6.29
N LEU A 207 4.69 -25.80 5.41
CA LEU A 207 5.11 -24.42 5.71
C LEU A 207 4.28 -23.78 6.83
N ALA A 208 3.03 -24.20 7.01
CA ALA A 208 2.18 -23.77 8.12
C ALA A 208 2.34 -24.62 9.40
N GLY A 209 3.31 -25.53 9.46
CA GLY A 209 3.54 -26.42 10.61
C GLY A 209 2.40 -27.43 10.82
N GLY A 210 1.75 -27.87 9.74
CA GLY A 210 0.63 -28.81 9.75
C GLY A 210 -0.72 -28.20 10.16
N ASP A 211 -0.78 -26.91 10.50
CA ASP A 211 -2.00 -26.23 10.92
C ASP A 211 -2.46 -25.20 9.90
N ARG A 212 -3.53 -25.51 9.16
CA ARG A 212 -4.15 -24.60 8.19
C ARG A 212 -4.53 -23.23 8.77
N LYS A 213 -4.80 -23.12 10.08
CA LYS A 213 -5.15 -21.83 10.71
C LYS A 213 -3.95 -20.88 10.70
N LYS A 214 -2.74 -21.41 10.74
CA LYS A 214 -1.46 -20.67 10.71
C LYS A 214 -0.98 -20.33 9.31
N LEU A 215 -1.71 -20.71 8.26
CA LEU A 215 -1.37 -20.34 6.89
C LEU A 215 -1.40 -18.81 6.71
N LYS A 216 -0.32 -18.26 6.13
CA LYS A 216 -0.12 -16.83 5.84
C LYS A 216 0.31 -16.65 4.39
N GLY A 217 0.14 -15.44 3.86
CA GLY A 217 0.52 -15.09 2.47
C GLY A 217 1.96 -15.46 2.10
N PRO A 218 2.97 -15.22 2.97
CA PRO A 218 4.34 -15.64 2.70
C PRO A 218 4.51 -17.15 2.48
N HIS A 219 3.72 -18.00 3.18
CA HIS A 219 3.79 -19.45 2.95
C HIS A 219 3.29 -19.81 1.55
N VAL A 220 2.24 -19.14 1.06
CA VAL A 220 1.71 -19.36 -0.30
C VAL A 220 2.72 -18.89 -1.34
N THR A 221 3.31 -17.71 -1.14
CA THR A 221 4.33 -17.15 -2.04
C THR A 221 5.56 -18.05 -2.10
N GLN A 222 6.07 -18.49 -0.94
CA GLN A 222 7.20 -19.40 -0.86
C GLN A 222 6.90 -20.74 -1.56
N ALA A 223 5.76 -21.37 -1.28
CA ALA A 223 5.39 -22.62 -1.95
C ALA A 223 5.30 -22.45 -3.48
N ALA A 224 4.78 -21.32 -3.96
CA ALA A 224 4.70 -21.04 -5.39
C ALA A 224 6.09 -20.90 -6.01
N GLN A 225 7.02 -20.21 -5.34
CA GLN A 225 8.43 -20.08 -5.77
C GLN A 225 9.17 -21.42 -5.76
N GLU A 226 8.79 -22.34 -4.88
CA GLU A 226 9.30 -23.72 -4.81
C GLU A 226 8.64 -24.64 -5.87
N GLY A 227 7.69 -24.13 -6.67
CA GLY A 227 7.05 -24.87 -7.76
C GLY A 227 5.83 -25.69 -7.36
N ASP A 228 5.26 -25.49 -6.16
CA ASP A 228 4.00 -26.14 -5.76
C ASP A 228 2.85 -25.69 -6.66
N GLU A 229 2.27 -26.64 -7.41
CA GLU A 229 1.25 -26.34 -8.43
C GLU A 229 0.03 -25.61 -7.87
N LEU A 230 -0.40 -25.97 -6.65
CA LEU A 230 -1.56 -25.35 -6.04
C LEU A 230 -1.26 -23.89 -5.65
N ALA A 231 -0.10 -23.65 -5.05
CA ALA A 231 0.35 -22.32 -4.70
C ALA A 231 0.56 -21.42 -5.92
N VAL A 232 1.17 -21.95 -6.99
CA VAL A 232 1.31 -21.25 -8.28
C VAL A 232 -0.07 -20.86 -8.83
N ALA A 233 -1.04 -21.77 -8.81
CA ALA A 233 -2.39 -21.48 -9.28
C ALA A 233 -3.11 -20.40 -8.44
N LEU A 234 -2.88 -20.39 -7.11
CA LEU A 234 -3.44 -19.39 -6.20
C LEU A 234 -2.83 -17.99 -6.43
N VAL A 235 -1.50 -17.90 -6.59
CA VAL A 235 -0.81 -16.65 -6.92
C VAL A 235 -1.24 -16.16 -8.30
N ALA A 236 -1.35 -17.04 -9.29
CA ALA A 236 -1.81 -16.67 -10.62
C ALA A 236 -3.26 -16.19 -10.63
N LYS A 237 -4.13 -16.76 -9.78
CA LYS A 237 -5.49 -16.26 -9.58
C LYS A 237 -5.49 -14.85 -9.01
N LEU A 238 -4.65 -14.57 -8.02
CA LEU A 238 -4.48 -13.23 -7.48
C LEU A 238 -3.99 -12.26 -8.56
N GLY A 239 -3.00 -12.66 -9.36
CA GLY A 239 -2.48 -11.90 -10.50
C GLY A 239 -3.59 -11.52 -11.47
N ARG A 240 -4.40 -12.48 -11.92
CA ARG A 240 -5.55 -12.19 -12.81
C ARG A 240 -6.51 -11.15 -12.22
N TRP A 241 -6.89 -11.28 -10.95
CA TRP A 241 -7.74 -10.27 -10.30
C TRP A 241 -7.12 -8.89 -10.26
N ILE A 242 -5.80 -8.78 -10.09
CA ILE A 242 -5.06 -7.51 -10.17
C ILE A 242 -5.17 -6.94 -11.59
N GLY A 243 -4.89 -7.75 -12.62
CA GLY A 243 -4.97 -7.33 -14.00
C GLY A 243 -6.35 -6.85 -14.43
N GLU A 244 -7.37 -7.67 -14.19
CA GLU A 244 -8.76 -7.39 -14.59
C GLU A 244 -9.31 -6.11 -13.92
N GLY A 245 -9.03 -5.91 -12.63
CA GLY A 245 -9.43 -4.69 -11.94
C GLY A 245 -8.65 -3.46 -12.40
N ALA A 246 -7.35 -3.61 -12.67
CA ALA A 246 -6.54 -2.52 -13.22
C ALA A 246 -7.03 -2.07 -14.61
N ALA A 247 -7.52 -3.00 -15.45
CA ALA A 247 -8.11 -2.65 -16.74
C ALA A 247 -9.38 -1.79 -16.58
N SER A 248 -10.18 -2.04 -15.53
CA SER A 248 -11.33 -1.20 -15.20
C SER A 248 -10.92 0.22 -14.79
N VAL A 249 -9.80 0.36 -14.05
CA VAL A 249 -9.23 1.67 -13.69
C VAL A 249 -8.65 2.37 -14.91
N ALA A 250 -7.99 1.64 -15.82
CA ALA A 250 -7.42 2.18 -17.05
C ALA A 250 -8.47 2.71 -18.04
N ALA A 251 -9.72 2.25 -17.95
CA ALA A 251 -10.83 2.85 -18.68
C ALA A 251 -11.22 4.25 -18.16
N LEU A 252 -10.86 4.60 -16.92
CA LEU A 252 -11.14 5.90 -16.31
C LEU A 252 -9.94 6.86 -16.37
N LEU A 253 -8.73 6.33 -16.18
CA LEU A 253 -7.53 7.14 -15.95
C LEU A 253 -6.48 7.03 -17.06
N ASP A 254 -6.54 6.00 -17.90
CA ASP A 254 -5.55 5.73 -18.96
C ASP A 254 -4.08 5.90 -18.51
N PRO A 255 -3.63 5.23 -17.42
CA PRO A 255 -2.25 5.38 -16.96
C PRO A 255 -1.30 4.71 -17.96
N GLU A 256 -0.10 5.24 -18.10
CA GLU A 256 0.95 4.59 -18.88
C GLU A 256 1.71 3.52 -18.09
N LEU A 257 1.66 3.60 -16.75
CA LEU A 257 2.31 2.67 -15.84
C LEU A 257 1.40 2.27 -14.68
N ILE A 258 1.35 0.96 -14.41
CA ILE A 258 0.75 0.39 -13.21
C ILE A 258 1.88 -0.23 -12.39
N VAL A 259 2.07 0.22 -11.16
CA VAL A 259 3.08 -0.32 -10.23
C VAL A 259 2.39 -1.18 -9.20
N VAL A 260 2.88 -2.41 -9.01
CA VAL A 260 2.37 -3.37 -8.03
C VAL A 260 3.37 -3.51 -6.89
N GLY A 261 2.96 -3.08 -5.70
CA GLY A 261 3.75 -3.19 -4.48
C GLY A 261 3.08 -4.02 -3.39
N GLY A 262 3.68 -3.98 -2.20
CA GLY A 262 3.25 -4.76 -1.05
C GLY A 262 3.82 -6.19 -1.04
N GLY A 263 3.51 -6.95 0.01
CA GLY A 263 4.20 -8.21 0.32
C GLY A 263 4.06 -9.30 -0.74
N VAL A 264 3.02 -9.27 -1.58
CA VAL A 264 2.82 -10.24 -2.66
C VAL A 264 3.71 -10.00 -3.87
N ALA A 265 4.29 -8.80 -4.01
CA ALA A 265 5.25 -8.48 -5.08
C ALA A 265 6.46 -9.42 -5.07
N ALA A 266 6.78 -10.02 -3.91
CA ALA A 266 7.83 -11.03 -3.78
C ALA A 266 7.61 -12.27 -4.69
N ALA A 267 6.38 -12.55 -5.13
CA ALA A 267 6.10 -13.63 -6.06
C ALA A 267 6.64 -13.39 -7.49
N GLY A 268 7.06 -12.17 -7.82
CA GLY A 268 7.69 -11.86 -9.11
C GLY A 268 6.78 -12.17 -10.30
N ASP A 269 7.35 -12.82 -11.31
CA ASP A 269 6.64 -13.19 -12.54
C ASP A 269 5.48 -14.17 -12.33
N LEU A 270 5.48 -14.95 -11.24
CA LEU A 270 4.35 -15.83 -10.90
C LEU A 270 3.07 -15.03 -10.62
N LEU A 271 3.22 -13.76 -10.22
CA LEU A 271 2.12 -12.81 -10.03
C LEU A 271 1.96 -11.87 -11.22
N LEU A 272 3.06 -11.31 -11.72
CA LEU A 272 3.04 -10.28 -12.76
C LEU A 272 2.57 -10.80 -14.11
N LEU A 273 2.98 -12.00 -14.55
CA LEU A 273 2.55 -12.52 -15.85
C LEU A 273 1.03 -12.72 -15.88
N PRO A 274 0.39 -13.39 -14.89
CA PRO A 274 -1.06 -13.50 -14.85
C PRO A 274 -1.77 -12.14 -14.68
N ALA A 275 -1.14 -11.15 -14.04
CA ALA A 275 -1.68 -9.79 -13.98
C ALA A 275 -1.66 -9.08 -15.33
N ARG A 276 -0.57 -9.20 -16.09
CA ARG A 276 -0.48 -8.67 -17.47
C ARG A 276 -1.50 -9.35 -18.39
N GLU A 277 -1.62 -10.67 -18.32
CA GLU A 277 -2.64 -11.43 -19.06
C GLU A 277 -4.07 -10.98 -18.70
N GLY A 278 -4.37 -10.87 -17.40
CA GLY A 278 -5.67 -10.39 -16.93
C GLY A 278 -5.98 -8.98 -17.42
N PHE A 279 -5.00 -8.07 -17.33
CA PHE A 279 -5.12 -6.70 -17.78
C PHE A 279 -5.40 -6.61 -19.28
N GLU A 280 -4.56 -7.23 -20.12
CA GLU A 280 -4.73 -7.20 -21.56
C GLU A 280 -6.06 -7.81 -21.99
N SER A 281 -6.48 -8.92 -21.38
CA SER A 281 -7.74 -9.60 -21.73
C SER A 281 -8.99 -8.75 -21.47
N GLN A 282 -8.92 -7.81 -20.53
CA GLN A 282 -10.03 -6.92 -20.15
C GLN A 282 -9.83 -5.48 -20.65
N LEU A 283 -8.69 -5.17 -21.28
CA LEU A 283 -8.40 -3.83 -21.73
C LEU A 283 -9.34 -3.44 -22.88
N SER A 284 -10.13 -2.39 -22.66
CA SER A 284 -11.03 -1.85 -23.67
C SER A 284 -10.27 -1.45 -24.95
N ALA A 285 -10.79 -1.84 -26.11
CA ALA A 285 -10.21 -1.52 -27.42
C ALA A 285 -8.74 -1.95 -27.59
N LEU A 286 -8.36 -3.11 -27.03
CA LEU A 286 -7.05 -3.72 -27.25
C LEU A 286 -6.69 -3.75 -28.75
N GLY A 287 -5.46 -3.34 -29.08
CA GLY A 287 -4.98 -3.21 -30.46
C GLY A 287 -5.30 -1.86 -31.12
N HIS A 288 -6.11 -1.02 -30.49
CA HIS A 288 -6.45 0.33 -30.96
C HIS A 288 -6.00 1.44 -29.99
N ARG A 289 -5.28 1.07 -28.92
CA ARG A 289 -4.66 1.98 -27.94
C ARG A 289 -3.35 1.40 -27.41
N PRO A 290 -2.46 2.23 -26.85
CA PRO A 290 -1.31 1.75 -26.08
C PRO A 290 -1.73 0.90 -24.88
N VAL A 291 -0.85 -0.02 -24.47
CA VAL A 291 -1.03 -0.89 -23.31
C VAL A 291 -0.12 -0.39 -22.19
N ALA A 292 -0.69 -0.10 -21.03
CA ALA A 292 0.07 0.31 -19.86
C ALA A 292 1.08 -0.78 -19.44
N ARG A 293 2.28 -0.38 -19.05
CA ARG A 293 3.24 -1.32 -18.45
C ARG A 293 2.76 -1.69 -17.05
N ILE A 294 3.00 -2.94 -16.64
CA ILE A 294 2.76 -3.38 -15.26
C ILE A 294 4.09 -3.85 -14.68
N GLU A 295 4.59 -3.14 -13.67
CA GLU A 295 5.90 -3.38 -13.05
C GLU A 295 5.79 -3.56 -11.54
N LEU A 296 6.82 -4.13 -10.92
CA LEU A 296 6.93 -4.20 -9.46
C LEU A 296 7.45 -2.88 -8.89
N ALA A 297 7.04 -2.58 -7.66
CA ALA A 297 7.56 -1.48 -6.86
C ALA A 297 9.05 -1.68 -6.51
N GLU A 298 9.85 -0.61 -6.54
CA GLU A 298 11.32 -0.63 -6.29
C GLU A 298 11.71 -0.19 -4.86
N GLN A 299 10.92 0.67 -4.21
CA GLN A 299 11.21 1.28 -2.89
C GLN A 299 10.94 0.34 -1.71
N GLY A 300 10.21 -0.75 -1.94
CA GLY A 300 9.94 -1.77 -0.93
C GLY A 300 9.20 -1.22 0.30
N ASN A 301 9.57 -1.70 1.49
CA ASN A 301 8.85 -1.39 2.73
C ASN A 301 9.06 0.05 3.24
N GLU A 302 10.04 0.78 2.70
CA GLU A 302 10.40 2.12 3.17
C GLU A 302 9.72 3.23 2.33
N ALA A 303 8.92 2.84 1.32
CA ALA A 303 8.21 3.75 0.42
C ALA A 303 7.30 4.74 1.18
N GLY A 304 6.65 4.31 2.26
CA GLY A 304 5.81 5.18 3.09
C GLY A 304 6.59 6.34 3.70
N ILE A 305 7.76 6.06 4.27
CA ILE A 305 8.66 7.08 4.86
C ILE A 305 9.13 8.04 3.77
N VAL A 306 9.69 7.51 2.67
CA VAL A 306 10.27 8.31 1.59
C VAL A 306 9.20 9.22 0.95
N GLY A 307 8.04 8.66 0.68
CA GLY A 307 6.94 9.37 0.05
C GLY A 307 6.35 10.46 0.94
N ALA A 308 6.12 10.16 2.23
CA ALA A 308 5.61 11.13 3.19
C ALA A 308 6.59 12.30 3.34
N ALA A 309 7.89 12.02 3.48
CA ALA A 309 8.92 13.05 3.60
C ALA A 309 8.97 13.95 2.36
N ASP A 310 8.88 13.39 1.15
CA ASP A 310 8.90 14.18 -0.08
C ASP A 310 7.62 15.02 -0.27
N LEU A 311 6.46 14.47 0.10
CA LEU A 311 5.17 15.17 0.07
C LEU A 311 5.09 16.33 1.08
N ALA A 312 5.89 16.28 2.15
CA ALA A 312 5.99 17.35 3.15
C ALA A 312 6.84 18.53 2.69
N ARG A 313 7.74 18.32 1.71
CA ARG A 313 8.60 19.38 1.15
C ARG A 313 7.91 20.24 0.09
N ARG A 314 6.70 19.87 -0.32
CA ARG A 314 5.96 20.50 -1.42
C ARG A 314 4.98 21.56 -0.95
#